data_AF-Q64660-F1
#
_entry.id   AF-Q64660-F1
#
_cell.length_a   1.000
_cell.length_b   1.000
_cell.length_c   1.000
_cell.angle_alpha   90.00
_cell.angle_beta   90.00
_cell.angle_gamma   90.00
#
_symmetry.space_group_name_H-M   'P 1'
#
loop_
_entity.id
_entity.type
_entity.pdbx_description
1 polymer ?
#
loop_
_entity_poly.entity_id
_entity_poly.type
_entity_poly.pdbx_seq_one_letter_code
_entity_poly.pdbx_strand_id
1 'polypeptide(L)'
;ASYVYLSMSYYFDRDDVALKNFAKYNLHQSHEEREHAEKLMKLQNQRGGRIFLQDIKKPDRDDWENGLNAMECALHLEKSVNQSL
;
A
#
# COMPACT_ATOMS: atom_id res chain seq x y z
N ALA A 1 2.13 -3.56 -1.42
CA ALA A 1 1.97 -2.40 -0.53
C ALA A 1 0.79 -1.51 -0.93
N SER A 2 0.75 -0.95 -2.15
CA SER A 2 -0.32 -0.05 -2.62
C SER A 2 -1.77 -0.50 -2.29
N TYR A 3 -2.11 -1.77 -2.49
CA TYR A 3 -3.46 -2.28 -2.21
C TYR A 3 -3.81 -2.30 -0.72
N VAL A 4 -2.83 -2.52 0.16
CA VAL A 4 -3.00 -2.48 1.62
C VAL A 4 -3.28 -1.05 2.06
N TYR A 5 -2.49 -0.08 1.60
CA TYR A 5 -2.73 1.34 1.87
C TYR A 5 -4.08 1.85 1.34
N LEU A 6 -4.54 1.31 0.20
CA LEU A 6 -5.87 1.63 -0.31
C LEU A 6 -6.97 1.15 0.64
N SER A 7 -6.85 -0.09 1.15
CA SER A 7 -7.77 -0.62 2.17
C SER A 7 -7.78 0.24 3.43
N MET A 8 -6.60 0.60 3.95
CA MET A 8 -6.48 1.48 5.13
C MET A 8 -7.15 2.84 4.88
N SER A 9 -6.94 3.43 3.71
CA SER A 9 -7.52 4.73 3.37
C SER A 9 -9.05 4.72 3.47
N TYR A 10 -9.69 3.75 2.83
CA TYR A 10 -11.15 3.63 2.84
C TYR A 10 -11.72 3.17 4.18
N TYR A 11 -10.95 2.46 5.00
CA TYR A 11 -11.32 2.22 6.40
C TYR A 11 -11.44 3.52 7.20
N PHE A 12 -10.44 4.41 7.09
CA PHE A 12 -10.45 5.69 7.79
C PHE A 12 -11.49 6.69 7.24
N ASP A 13 -11.99 6.46 6.03
CA ASP A 13 -13.02 7.27 5.38
C ASP A 13 -14.46 6.86 5.78
N ARG A 14 -14.64 5.71 6.44
CA ARG A 14 -15.96 5.28 6.94
C ARG A 14 -16.55 6.30 7.91
N ASP A 15 -17.87 6.39 7.96
CA ASP A 15 -18.60 7.30 8.84
C ASP A 15 -18.39 7.01 10.33
N ASP A 16 -18.15 5.75 10.70
CA ASP A 16 -17.91 5.30 12.07
C ASP A 16 -16.43 5.43 12.53
N VAL A 17 -15.50 5.74 11.62
CA VAL A 17 -14.09 6.02 11.94
C VAL A 17 -13.75 7.49 11.72
N ALA A 18 -14.14 8.05 10.57
CA ALA A 18 -14.12 9.47 10.21
C ALA A 18 -12.77 10.22 10.38
N LEU A 19 -11.63 9.52 10.25
CA LEU A 19 -10.29 10.12 10.36
C LEU A 19 -9.77 10.57 8.98
N LYS A 20 -10.35 11.64 8.44
CA LYS A 20 -10.07 12.14 7.07
C LYS A 20 -8.59 12.36 6.73
N ASN A 21 -7.79 12.80 7.70
CA ASN A 21 -6.36 13.02 7.48
C ASN A 21 -5.59 11.70 7.36
N PHE A 22 -5.98 10.66 8.11
CA PHE A 22 -5.45 9.31 7.94
C PHE A 22 -5.89 8.72 6.61
N ALA A 23 -7.15 8.90 6.22
CA ALA A 23 -7.63 8.47 4.91
C ALA A 23 -6.81 9.08 3.77
N LYS A 24 -6.60 10.40 3.81
CA LYS A 24 -5.79 11.14 2.83
C LYS A 24 -4.33 10.71 2.82
N TYR A 25 -3.72 10.52 3.99
CA TYR A 25 -2.33 10.07 4.12
C TYR A 25 -2.14 8.69 3.48
N ASN A 26 -2.99 7.72 3.84
CA ASN A 26 -2.91 6.37 3.30
C ASN A 26 -3.22 6.32 1.80
N LEU A 27 -4.15 7.15 1.30
CA LEU A 27 -4.39 7.25 -0.15
C LEU A 27 -3.15 7.75 -0.89
N HIS A 28 -2.46 8.73 -0.33
CA HIS A 28 -1.22 9.24 -0.89
C HIS A 28 -0.13 8.15 -0.91
N GLN A 29 0.07 7.41 0.19
CA GLN A 29 1.01 6.28 0.24
C GLN A 29 0.65 5.18 -0.77
N SER A 30 -0.65 4.88 -0.95
CA SER A 30 -1.12 3.93 -1.97
C SER A 30 -0.69 4.34 -3.38
N HIS A 31 -0.75 5.64 -3.70
CA HIS A 31 -0.31 6.18 -4.97
C HIS A 31 1.21 6.14 -5.13
N GLU A 32 1.98 6.55 -4.11
CA GLU A 32 3.45 6.50 -4.13
C GLU A 32 3.96 5.07 -4.35
N GLU A 33 3.39 4.09 -3.66
CA GLU A 33 3.74 2.67 -3.84
C GLU A 33 3.42 2.12 -5.24
N ARG A 34 2.36 2.64 -5.86
CA ARG A 34 2.06 2.31 -7.26
C ARG A 34 3.08 2.93 -8.21
N GLU A 35 3.49 4.17 -7.96
CA GLU A 35 4.58 4.81 -8.72
C GLU A 35 5.91 4.05 -8.57
N HIS A 36 6.22 3.55 -7.37
CA HIS A 36 7.38 2.69 -7.13
C HIS A 36 7.33 1.42 -8.00
N ALA A 37 6.19 0.74 -8.04
CA ALA A 37 6.01 -0.43 -8.90
C ALA A 37 6.18 -0.10 -10.39
N GLU A 38 5.63 1.02 -10.87
CA GLU A 38 5.79 1.46 -12.26
C GLU A 38 7.24 1.80 -12.61
N LYS A 39 8.01 2.39 -11.69
CA LYS A 39 9.45 2.65 -11.89
C LYS A 39 10.23 1.34 -12.10
N LEU A 40 9.92 0.30 -11.33
CA LEU A 40 10.54 -1.03 -11.50
C LEU A 40 10.17 -1.66 -12.84
N MET A 41 8.91 -1.56 -13.27
CA MET A 41 8.48 -2.05 -14.58
C MET A 41 9.20 -1.32 -15.73
N LYS A 42 9.33 0.01 -15.63
CA LYS A 42 10.10 0.82 -16.59
C LYS A 42 11.57 0.39 -16.63
N LEU A 43 12.19 0.18 -15.47
CA LEU A 43 13.57 -0.31 -15.39
C LEU A 43 13.74 -1.69 -16.05
N GLN A 44 12.82 -2.62 -15.80
CA GLN A 44 12.84 -3.94 -16.42
C GLN A 44 12.81 -3.85 -17.96
N ASN A 45 11.93 -3.01 -18.50
CA ASN A 45 11.85 -2.77 -19.95
C ASN A 45 13.11 -2.08 -20.50
N GLN A 46 13.68 -1.11 -19.78
CA GLN A 46 14.92 -0.43 -20.17
C GLN A 46 16.10 -1.40 -20.27
N ARG A 47 16.14 -2.44 -19.44
CA ARG A 47 17.18 -3.47 -19.46
C ARG A 47 16.90 -4.61 -20.45
N GLY A 48 15.83 -4.50 -21.25
CA GLY A 48 15.45 -5.51 -22.24
C GLY A 48 14.71 -6.72 -21.66
N GLY A 49 14.33 -6.68 -20.38
CA GLY A 49 13.58 -7.73 -19.73
C GLY A 49 12.13 -7.84 -20.22
N ARG A 50 11.41 -8.79 -19.63
CA ARG A 50 9.96 -8.97 -19.81
C ARG A 50 9.29 -8.92 -18.45
N ILE A 51 8.13 -8.26 -18.39
CA ILE A 51 7.35 -8.12 -17.17
C ILE A 51 6.35 -9.28 -17.14
N PHE A 52 6.33 -10.02 -16.03
CA PHE A 52 5.35 -11.05 -15.75
C PHE A 52 4.58 -10.66 -14.49
N LEU A 53 3.35 -10.20 -14.66
CA LEU A 53 2.49 -9.82 -13.55
C LEU A 53 1.87 -11.07 -12.91
N GLN A 54 1.64 -10.98 -11.60
CA GLN A 54 0.98 -12.02 -10.79
C GLN A 54 -0.19 -11.38 -10.04
N ASP A 55 -1.06 -12.23 -9.49
CA ASP A 55 -2.16 -11.77 -8.66
C ASP A 55 -1.66 -10.95 -7.48
N ILE A 56 -2.23 -9.75 -7.32
CA ILE A 56 -2.04 -8.95 -6.11
C ILE A 56 -2.96 -9.55 -5.05
N LYS A 57 -2.37 -10.20 -4.04
CA LYS A 57 -3.13 -10.76 -2.93
C LYS A 57 -3.90 -9.65 -2.21
N LYS A 58 -5.13 -9.96 -1.80
CA LYS A 58 -5.90 -9.07 -0.95
C LYS A 58 -5.13 -8.78 0.34
N PRO A 59 -5.34 -7.61 0.98
CA PRO A 59 -4.84 -7.36 2.32
C PRO A 59 -5.24 -8.46 3.29
N ASP A 60 -4.40 -8.73 4.28
CA ASP A 60 -4.64 -9.74 5.32
C ASP A 60 -5.80 -9.35 6.26
N ARG A 61 -6.15 -8.05 6.29
CA ARG A 61 -7.18 -7.47 7.15
C ARG A 61 -8.12 -6.58 6.35
N ASP A 62 -9.41 -6.70 6.66
CA ASP A 62 -10.48 -5.84 6.14
C ASP A 62 -10.89 -4.75 7.16
N ASP A 63 -10.51 -4.92 8.44
CA ASP A 63 -10.70 -3.97 9.54
C ASP A 63 -9.34 -3.67 10.20
N TRP A 64 -9.07 -2.39 10.49
CA TRP A 64 -7.81 -1.93 11.05
C TRP A 64 -7.90 -1.57 12.54
N GLU A 65 -9.08 -1.73 13.15
CA GLU A 65 -9.42 -1.50 14.56
C GLU A 65 -9.26 -0.04 15.01
N ASN A 66 -8.05 0.51 14.93
CA ASN A 66 -7.74 1.88 15.31
C ASN A 66 -6.50 2.40 14.55
N GLY A 67 -6.22 3.70 14.72
CA GLY A 67 -5.09 4.36 14.07
C GLY A 67 -3.72 3.76 14.42
N LEU A 68 -3.51 3.31 15.67
CA LEU A 68 -2.23 2.73 16.09
C LEU A 68 -1.98 1.39 15.38
N ASN A 69 -2.96 0.49 15.39
CA ASN A 69 -2.84 -0.83 14.78
C ASN A 69 -2.64 -0.74 13.25
N ALA A 70 -3.31 0.22 12.60
CA ALA A 70 -3.08 0.51 11.19
C ALA A 70 -1.63 0.97 10.93
N MET A 71 -1.10 1.88 11.74
CA MET A 71 0.27 2.40 11.57
C MET A 71 1.34 1.35 11.91
N GLU A 72 1.10 0.48 12.88
CA GLU A 72 1.99 -0.66 13.16
C GLU A 72 2.02 -1.64 11.98
N CYS A 73 0.86 -1.92 11.38
CA CYS A 73 0.80 -2.74 10.17
C CYS A 73 1.55 -2.08 9.00
N ALA A 74 1.35 -0.77 8.79
CA ALA A 74 2.09 -0.01 7.78
C ALA A 74 3.60 -0.10 8.02
N LEU A 75 4.08 0.06 9.27
CA LEU A 75 5.48 -0.07 9.62
C LEU A 75 6.05 -1.47 9.31
N HIS A 76 5.30 -2.53 9.62
CA HIS A 76 5.70 -3.89 9.29
C HIS A 76 5.75 -4.13 7.78
N LEU A 77 4.78 -3.61 7.04
CA LEU A 77 4.73 -3.67 5.58
C LEU A 77 5.94 -2.97 4.96
N GLU A 78 6.26 -1.74 5.38
CA GLU A 78 7.42 -0.99 4.89
C GLU A 78 8.74 -1.72 5.17
N LYS A 79 8.90 -2.28 6.36
CA LYS A 79 10.09 -3.11 6.68
C LYS A 79 10.19 -4.33 5.75
N SER A 80 9.07 -4.99 5.46
CA SER A 80 9.04 -6.15 4.57
C SER A 80 9.37 -5.77 3.11
N VAL A 81 8.87 -4.62 2.64
CA VAL A 81 9.18 -4.10 1.30
C VAL A 81 10.66 -3.76 1.23
N ASN A 82 11.19 -3.01 2.20
CA ASN A 82 12.58 -2.60 2.25
C ASN A 82 13.55 -3.81 2.31
N GLN A 83 13.19 -4.87 3.02
CA GLN A 83 13.99 -6.10 3.08
C GLN A 83 14.01 -6.89 1.77
N SER A 84 13.02 -6.66 0.89
CA SER A 84 12.85 -7.35 -0.39
C SER A 84 13.43 -6.58 -1.59
N LEU A 85 13.90 -5.35 -1.37
CA LEU A 85 14.61 -4.53 -2.35
C LEU A 85 16.08 -4.96 -2.47
#